data_AF-F2RSA8-F1
#
_entry.id   AF-F2RSA8-F1
#
_cell.length_a   1.000
_cell.length_b   1.000
_cell.length_c   1.000
_cell.angle_alpha   90.00
_cell.angle_beta   90.00
_cell.angle_gamma   90.00
#
_symmetry.space_group_name_H-M   'P 1'
#
loop_
_entity.id
_entity.type
_entity.pdbx_description
1 polymer ?
#
loop_
_entity_poly.entity_id
_entity_poly.type
_entity_poly.pdbx_seq_one_letter_code
_entity_poly.pdbx_strand_id
1 'polypeptide(L)' 'MSSPPETEAEPSRAERERLDREHKEKEAKEQAMLPYKWTQTISEAEVTIPVPAEIRGKDLEVVLTKTKIRVALKGK' A
#
# COMPACT_ATOMS: atom_id res chain seq x y z
N MET A 1 -12.26 6.00 -50.08
CA MET A 1 -11.77 5.37 -48.84
C MET A 1 -11.08 6.43 -48.00
N SER A 2 -11.58 6.70 -46.80
CA SER A 2 -10.81 7.15 -45.63
C SER A 2 -11.79 7.53 -44.54
N SER A 3 -12.17 6.53 -43.73
CA SER A 3 -12.75 6.78 -42.41
C SER A 3 -11.67 7.42 -41.52
N PRO A 4 -12.03 8.37 -40.64
CA PRO A 4 -11.09 8.83 -39.61
C PRO A 4 -10.79 7.67 -38.66
N PRO A 5 -9.55 7.54 -38.15
CA PRO A 5 -9.24 6.49 -37.19
C PRO A 5 -10.11 6.71 -35.96
N GLU A 6 -10.88 5.66 -35.62
CA GLU A 6 -11.58 5.52 -34.35
C GLU A 6 -10.65 5.97 -33.23
N THR A 7 -11.01 7.06 -32.57
CA THR A 7 -10.48 7.40 -31.26
C THR A 7 -10.77 6.19 -30.38
N GLU A 8 -9.72 5.38 -30.14
CA GLU A 8 -9.69 4.37 -29.10
C GLU A 8 -10.37 4.99 -27.88
N ALA A 9 -11.53 4.43 -27.51
CA ALA A 9 -12.34 4.92 -26.43
C ALA A 9 -11.50 4.88 -25.15
N GLU A 10 -10.84 6.00 -24.87
CA GLU A 10 -10.28 6.28 -23.56
C GLU A 10 -11.39 6.00 -22.56
N PRO A 11 -11.22 5.07 -21.60
CA PRO A 11 -12.27 4.78 -20.65
C PRO A 11 -12.65 6.09 -19.96
N SER A 12 -13.94 6.43 -19.98
CA SER A 12 -14.42 7.69 -19.42
C SER A 12 -13.92 7.82 -17.97
N ARG A 13 -13.69 9.04 -17.48
CA ARG A 13 -13.17 9.27 -16.12
C ARG A 13 -13.94 8.47 -15.05
N ALA A 14 -15.25 8.32 -15.23
CA ALA A 14 -16.15 7.58 -14.34
C ALA A 14 -15.97 6.05 -14.37
N GLU A 15 -15.40 5.49 -15.42
CA GLU A 15 -15.11 4.06 -15.57
C GLU A 15 -13.74 3.72 -14.99
N ARG A 16 -12.76 4.63 -15.15
CA ARG A 16 -11.47 4.57 -14.46
C ARG A 16 -11.66 4.63 -12.93
N GLU A 17 -12.46 5.58 -12.44
CA GLU A 17 -12.77 5.70 -11.00
C GLU A 17 -13.44 4.48 -10.38
N ARG A 18 -14.26 3.75 -11.16
CA ARG A 18 -14.92 2.53 -10.68
C ARG A 18 -13.93 1.37 -10.57
N LEU A 19 -13.12 1.17 -11.60
CA LEU A 19 -12.07 0.15 -11.59
C LEU A 19 -11.04 0.43 -10.48
N ASP A 20 -10.60 1.68 -10.31
CA ASP A 20 -9.68 2.08 -9.25
C ASP A 20 -10.25 1.83 -7.84
N ARG A 21 -11.57 1.97 -7.67
CA ARG A 21 -12.26 1.70 -6.39
C ARG A 21 -12.32 0.21 -6.09
N GLU A 22 -12.67 -0.62 -7.08
CA GLU A 22 -12.75 -2.07 -6.93
C GLU A 22 -11.39 -2.72 -6.64
N HIS A 23 -10.31 -2.18 -7.22
CA HIS A 23 -8.94 -2.62 -6.91
C HIS A 23 -8.52 -2.23 -5.49
N LYS A 24 -8.82 -1.00 -5.06
CA LYS A 24 -8.57 -0.53 -3.68
C LYS A 24 -9.22 -1.41 -2.62
N GLU A 25 -10.44 -1.88 -2.87
CA GLU A 25 -11.19 -2.69 -1.91
C GLU A 25 -10.62 -4.12 -1.76
N LYS A 26 -10.07 -4.69 -2.83
CA LYS A 26 -9.42 -6.01 -2.79
C LYS A 26 -8.09 -5.94 -2.08
N GLU A 27 -7.26 -4.95 -2.40
CA GLU A 27 -5.98 -4.71 -1.74
C GLU A 27 -6.15 -4.39 -0.25
N ALA A 28 -7.20 -3.64 0.12
CA ALA A 28 -7.51 -3.36 1.53
C ALA A 28 -7.86 -4.62 2.33
N LYS A 29 -8.51 -5.61 1.72
CA LYS A 29 -8.85 -6.89 2.38
C LYS A 29 -7.60 -7.75 2.57
N GLU A 30 -6.73 -7.82 1.57
CA GLU A 30 -5.47 -8.53 1.66
C GLU A 30 -4.52 -7.86 2.66
N GLN A 31 -4.53 -6.53 2.70
CA GLN A 31 -3.78 -5.74 3.66
C GLN A 31 -4.33 -5.84 5.09
N ALA A 32 -5.62 -6.09 5.26
CA ALA A 32 -6.21 -6.36 6.57
C ALA A 32 -5.81 -7.75 7.12
N MET A 33 -5.43 -8.69 6.24
CA MET A 33 -4.91 -9.99 6.65
C MET A 33 -3.43 -9.93 7.07
N LEU A 34 -2.71 -8.86 6.72
CA LEU A 34 -1.34 -8.65 7.15
C LEU A 34 -1.31 -8.09 8.59
N PRO A 35 -0.34 -8.52 9.43
CA PRO A 35 -0.19 -8.02 10.80
C PRO A 35 0.33 -6.57 10.86
N TYR A 36 0.41 -5.87 9.73
CA TYR A 36 0.83 -4.48 9.60
C TYR A 36 0.09 -3.80 8.45
N LYS A 37 -0.14 -2.48 8.58
CA LYS A 37 -0.71 -1.64 7.54
C LYS A 37 0.40 -0.78 6.94
N TRP A 38 0.33 -0.49 5.66
CA TRP A 38 1.30 0.36 4.99
C TRP A 38 0.61 1.14 3.88
N THR A 39 0.98 2.40 3.73
CA THR A 39 0.44 3.30 2.71
C THR A 39 1.60 4.06 2.10
N GLN A 40 1.74 4.02 0.78
CA GLN A 40 2.76 4.78 0.07
C GLN A 40 2.13 5.89 -0.76
N THR A 41 2.73 7.06 -0.71
CA THR A 41 2.58 8.12 -1.71
C THR A 41 3.82 8.13 -2.60
N ILE A 42 3.82 8.97 -3.64
CA ILE A 42 4.99 9.16 -4.50
C ILE A 42 6.20 9.67 -3.70
N SER A 43 5.96 10.35 -2.58
CA SER A 43 6.98 11.02 -1.78
C SER A 43 7.43 10.22 -0.56
N GLU A 44 6.54 9.44 0.05
CA GLU A 44 6.79 8.77 1.33
C GLU A 44 6.07 7.43 1.46
N ALA A 45 6.60 6.56 2.32
CA ALA A 45 5.96 5.30 2.70
C ALA A 45 5.75 5.29 4.21
N GLU A 46 4.49 5.16 4.63
CA GLU A 46 4.08 5.01 6.02
C GLU A 46 3.81 3.54 6.31
N VAL A 47 4.34 3.03 7.43
CA VAL A 47 4.15 1.65 7.87
C VAL A 47 3.69 1.65 9.33
N THR A 48 2.47 1.19 9.58
CA THR A 48 1.86 1.09 10.90
C THR A 48 1.82 -0.36 11.35
N ILE A 49 2.53 -0.67 12.44
CA ILE A 49 2.58 -2.02 13.03
C ILE A 49 1.89 -1.94 14.40
N PRO A 50 0.74 -2.60 14.60
CA PRO A 50 0.12 -2.70 15.91
C PRO A 50 1.02 -3.52 16.85
N VAL A 51 1.48 -2.91 17.93
CA VAL A 51 2.27 -3.58 18.98
C VAL A 51 1.45 -3.66 20.27
N PRO A 52 1.52 -4.77 21.03
CA PRO A 52 0.93 -4.86 22.35
C PRO A 52 1.49 -3.79 23.30
N ALA A 53 0.64 -3.23 24.18
CA ALA A 53 1.00 -2.13 25.08
C ALA A 53 2.12 -2.46 26.09
N GLU A 54 2.41 -3.74 26.28
CA GLU A 54 3.50 -4.22 27.14
C GLU A 54 4.89 -4.03 26.49
N ILE A 55 4.94 -3.96 25.16
CA ILE A 55 6.18 -3.79 24.39
C ILE A 55 6.52 -2.31 24.33
N ARG A 56 7.72 -1.94 24.81
CA ARG A 56 8.21 -0.57 24.76
C ARG A 56 9.22 -0.42 23.63
N GLY A 57 9.46 0.83 23.21
CA GLY A 57 10.42 1.13 22.14
C GLY A 57 11.84 0.60 22.39
N LYS A 58 12.24 0.41 23.65
CA LYS A 58 13.53 -0.20 24.02
C LYS A 58 13.67 -1.68 23.63
N ASP A 59 12.55 -2.37 23.49
CA ASP A 59 12.46 -3.80 23.18
C ASP A 59 12.24 -4.02 21.68
N LEU A 60 12.16 -2.95 20.88
CA LEU A 60 12.01 -3.00 19.43
C LEU A 60 13.35 -2.71 18.74
N GLU A 61 13.70 -3.54 17.77
CA GLU A 61 14.78 -3.28 16.83
C GLU A 61 14.19 -2.83 15.50
N VAL A 62 14.38 -1.56 15.18
CA VAL A 62 13.88 -0.94 13.95
C VAL A 62 15.09 -0.56 13.09
N VAL A 63 15.25 -1.27 11.97
CA VAL A 63 16.35 -1.05 11.01
C VAL A 63 15.75 -0.48 9.73
N LEU A 64 16.00 0.79 9.46
CA LEU A 64 15.70 1.44 8.19
C LEU A 64 17.00 1.65 7.42
N THR A 65 17.11 0.97 6.29
CA THR A 65 18.18 1.19 5.30
C THR A 65 17.56 1.60 3.98
N LYS A 66 18.38 2.06 3.03
CA LYS A 66 17.92 2.55 1.72
C LYS A 66 16.99 1.58 0.98
N THR A 67 17.14 0.27 1.20
CA THR A 67 16.39 -0.77 0.47
C THR A 67 15.64 -1.74 1.38
N LYS A 68 15.72 -1.59 2.71
CA LYS A 68 15.14 -2.56 3.66
C LYS A 68 14.63 -1.88 4.92
N ILE A 69 13.42 -2.26 5.30
CA ILE A 69 12.78 -1.96 6.58
C ILE A 69 12.68 -3.29 7.35
N ARG A 70 13.21 -3.35 8.56
CA ARG A 70 13.03 -4.47 9.49
C ARG A 70 12.51 -3.95 10.81
N VAL A 71 11.45 -4.56 11.31
CA VAL A 71 10.92 -4.32 12.65
C VAL A 71 10.85 -5.68 13.35
N ALA A 72 11.59 -5.83 14.44
CA ALA A 72 11.68 -7.05 15.22
C ALA A 72 11.68 -6.76 16.71
N LEU A 73 11.43 -7.79 17.53
CA LEU A 73 11.63 -7.72 18.97
C LEU A 73 13.09 -8.01 19.29
N LYS A 74 13.72 -7.13 20.05
CA LYS A 74 15.12 -7.23 20.45
C LYS A 74 15.32 -8.48 21.30
N GLY A 75 16.14 -9.41 20.82
CA GLY A 75 16.45 -10.67 21.51
C GLY A 75 15.61 -11.88 21.08
N LYS A 76 14.83 -11.77 20.01
CA LYS A 76 14.25 -12.92 19.28
C LYS A 76 14.86 -13.07 17.89
#